data_AF-A0A1V8SEG7-F1
#
_entry.id   AF-A0A1V8SEG7-F1
#
_cell.length_a   1.000
_cell.length_b   1.000
_cell.length_c   1.000
_cell.angle_alpha   90.00
_cell.angle_beta   90.00
_cell.angle_gamma   90.00
#
_symmetry.space_group_name_H-M   'P 1'
#
loop_
_entity.id
_entity.type
_entity.pdbx_description
1 polymer ?
#
loop_
_entity_poly.entity_id
_entity_poly.type
_entity_poly.pdbx_seq_one_letter_code
_entity_poly.pdbx_strand_id
1 'polypeptide(L)'
;MANSRPSTPGYFNYNEGSTTSPVIGRPPNARMTTTGIPTPPGGEACDVVATYHQLLAEDPELTMPVAAIEALIIALADTPATTVSETLDLVQNLTAQLKRNIPNPISLSAGTDLFQQYLISSLQRPTGNGGFEEIRTHLVQNGRLFVERAKAARETIAGFGKHFIRDGSTVLTNGGSRVVGSLLKSAAESENASGRGSIRFKVIYVVSGVEKMDKEAQDNIAALRERDVPVAVIAPTSVAYVMDGVTQCFVGAEGVVENGGIISRMGTYQMAVLAKAMGKPFYVVSESHKFVRLYPIGQQDLGIEQNVVEFRTSRGKEGDVHEDHEANRDEGVADMDDGSGAKSMVPAQAEDAVDYTPPEYISGIITESGVLLPSAVSEELIKIWF
;
A
#
# COMPACT_ATOMS: atom_id res chain seq x y z
N MET A 1 -71.69 33.24 10.21
CA MET A 1 -71.74 32.54 8.92
C MET A 1 -70.33 32.07 8.56
N ALA A 2 -70.18 30.75 8.30
CA ALA A 2 -69.13 29.99 7.58
C ALA A 2 -67.74 30.63 7.33
N ASN A 3 -66.66 30.07 7.87
CA ASN A 3 -65.81 28.97 7.33
C ASN A 3 -64.95 29.33 6.10
N SER A 4 -63.62 29.34 6.26
CA SER A 4 -62.67 28.57 5.42
C SER A 4 -61.22 28.79 5.87
N ARG A 5 -60.54 27.67 6.21
CA ARG A 5 -59.09 27.57 6.46
C ARG A 5 -58.33 27.45 5.14
N PRO A 6 -57.06 27.89 5.08
CA PRO A 6 -56.07 27.27 4.20
C PRO A 6 -55.08 26.39 4.99
N SER A 7 -54.65 25.34 4.30
CA SER A 7 -53.89 24.16 4.69
C SER A 7 -52.39 24.39 4.96
N THR A 8 -51.90 23.84 6.08
CA THR A 8 -50.48 23.53 6.31
C THR A 8 -50.10 22.16 5.70
N PRO A 9 -48.87 21.96 5.20
CA PRO A 9 -48.42 20.70 4.63
C PRO A 9 -48.21 19.62 5.72
N GLY A 10 -48.62 18.40 5.40
CA GLY A 10 -48.71 17.26 6.30
C GLY A 10 -47.37 16.67 6.72
N TYR A 11 -47.25 16.44 8.03
CA TYR A 11 -46.36 15.47 8.64
C TYR A 11 -46.90 14.06 8.34
N PHE A 12 -46.08 13.18 7.80
CA PHE A 12 -46.41 11.76 7.63
C PHE A 12 -46.22 11.02 8.97
N ASN A 13 -47.29 10.38 9.42
CA ASN A 13 -47.36 9.54 10.61
C ASN A 13 -46.50 8.28 10.46
N TYR A 14 -45.68 8.01 11.48
CA TYR A 14 -45.20 6.66 11.78
C TYR A 14 -46.34 5.87 12.41
N ASN A 15 -46.73 4.76 11.79
CA ASN A 15 -47.70 3.81 12.33
C ASN A 15 -46.93 2.58 12.82
N GLU A 16 -47.19 2.19 14.07
CA GLU A 16 -46.65 1.00 14.73
C GLU A 16 -47.12 -0.29 14.05
N GLY A 17 -46.21 -1.25 13.89
CA GLY A 17 -46.48 -2.58 13.34
C GLY A 17 -45.46 -3.59 13.87
N SER A 18 -45.88 -4.32 14.90
CA SER A 18 -45.14 -5.38 15.60
C SER A 18 -44.93 -6.64 14.74
N THR A 19 -43.72 -7.19 14.83
CA THR A 19 -43.34 -8.62 14.81
C THR A 19 -43.92 -9.56 13.73
N THR A 20 -43.08 -9.99 12.78
CA THR A 20 -42.80 -11.41 12.44
C THR A 20 -41.81 -11.49 11.27
N SER A 21 -40.70 -12.23 11.46
CA SER A 21 -39.68 -12.47 10.42
C SER A 21 -40.17 -13.50 9.40
N PRO A 22 -39.97 -13.30 8.08
CA PRO A 22 -40.25 -14.34 7.10
C PRO A 22 -39.12 -15.38 7.08
N VAL A 23 -39.52 -16.65 7.23
CA VAL A 23 -38.69 -17.85 7.11
C VAL A 23 -38.32 -18.05 5.64
N ILE A 24 -37.02 -17.98 5.33
CA ILE A 24 -36.47 -18.38 4.01
C ILE A 24 -35.83 -19.76 4.18
N GLY A 25 -36.32 -20.70 3.38
CA GLY A 25 -36.02 -22.14 3.47
C GLY A 25 -34.59 -22.51 3.11
N ARG A 26 -34.11 -23.59 3.74
CA ARG A 26 -32.86 -24.30 3.43
C ARG A 26 -32.86 -24.80 1.97
N PRO A 27 -31.79 -24.57 1.19
CA PRO A 27 -31.53 -25.36 0.00
C PRO A 27 -30.97 -26.76 0.39
N PRO A 28 -31.12 -27.76 -0.48
CA PRO A 28 -30.74 -29.15 -0.19
C PRO A 28 -29.22 -29.34 -0.18
N ASN A 29 -28.77 -30.28 0.65
CA ASN A 29 -27.37 -30.71 0.82
C ASN A 29 -26.70 -31.03 -0.54
N ALA A 30 -25.93 -30.09 -1.07
CA ALA A 30 -24.91 -30.38 -2.07
C ALA A 30 -23.65 -30.84 -1.34
N ARG A 31 -23.21 -32.08 -1.61
CA ARG A 31 -21.92 -32.61 -1.16
C ARG A 31 -20.82 -31.64 -1.62
N MET A 32 -20.20 -30.95 -0.68
CA MET A 32 -18.97 -30.20 -0.88
C MET A 32 -17.86 -31.18 -1.26
N THR A 33 -17.44 -31.16 -2.53
CA THR A 33 -16.13 -31.66 -2.91
C THR A 33 -15.10 -30.65 -2.42
N THR A 34 -14.45 -30.98 -1.31
CA THR A 34 -13.24 -30.32 -0.83
C THR A 34 -12.14 -30.51 -1.89
N THR A 35 -11.93 -29.52 -2.74
CA THR A 35 -10.70 -29.44 -3.54
C THR A 35 -9.58 -29.13 -2.56
N GLY A 36 -8.82 -30.17 -2.21
CA GLY A 36 -7.67 -30.07 -1.33
C GLY A 36 -6.64 -29.09 -1.88
N ILE A 37 -6.16 -28.23 -1.00
CA ILE A 37 -4.91 -27.49 -1.18
C ILE A 37 -3.81 -28.56 -1.28
N PRO A 38 -2.90 -28.49 -2.28
CA PRO A 38 -1.80 -29.44 -2.35
C PRO A 38 -0.83 -29.17 -1.21
N THR A 39 -0.90 -29.96 -0.16
CA THR A 39 0.15 -30.05 0.88
C THR A 39 1.42 -30.64 0.24
N PRO A 40 2.57 -29.95 0.30
CA PRO A 40 3.83 -30.53 -0.14
C PRO A 40 4.21 -31.75 0.73
N PRO A 41 4.85 -32.77 0.17
CA PRO A 41 5.22 -33.98 0.90
C PRO A 41 6.55 -33.77 1.62
N GLY A 42 6.52 -33.67 2.95
CA GLY A 42 7.73 -33.68 3.79
C GLY A 42 7.67 -32.62 4.88
N GLY A 43 8.03 -33.00 6.10
CA GLY A 43 8.12 -32.09 7.26
C GLY A 43 9.28 -31.11 7.17
N GLU A 44 9.33 -30.32 6.11
CA GLU A 44 10.21 -29.16 5.98
C GLU A 44 9.44 -27.92 6.48
N ALA A 45 10.11 -27.08 7.27
CA ALA A 45 9.53 -25.85 7.78
C ALA A 45 9.00 -25.00 6.61
N CYS A 46 7.76 -24.53 6.70
CA CYS A 46 7.12 -23.70 5.69
C CYS A 46 8.00 -22.49 5.35
N ASP A 47 8.53 -22.43 4.13
CA ASP A 47 9.33 -21.30 3.66
C ASP A 47 8.40 -20.12 3.32
N VAL A 48 8.25 -19.22 4.29
CA VAL A 48 7.42 -18.02 4.19
C VAL A 48 7.81 -17.13 3.00
N VAL A 49 9.09 -17.12 2.61
CA VAL A 49 9.58 -16.29 1.49
C VAL A 49 9.13 -16.89 0.17
N ALA A 50 9.21 -18.22 0.01
CA ALA A 50 8.70 -18.91 -1.17
C ALA A 50 7.18 -18.73 -1.30
N THR A 51 6.42 -18.89 -0.21
CA THR A 51 4.97 -18.66 -0.20
C THR A 51 4.63 -17.22 -0.59
N TYR A 52 5.36 -16.24 -0.05
CA TYR A 52 5.18 -14.82 -0.40
C TYR A 52 5.34 -14.56 -1.90
N HIS A 53 6.42 -15.08 -2.51
CA HIS A 53 6.64 -14.93 -3.96
C HIS A 53 5.61 -15.68 -4.79
N GLN A 54 5.15 -16.85 -4.33
CA GLN A 54 4.09 -17.60 -4.99
C GLN A 54 2.78 -16.80 -5.03
N LEU A 55 2.37 -16.21 -3.90
CA LEU A 55 1.15 -15.40 -3.81
C LEU A 55 1.18 -14.20 -4.77
N LEU A 56 2.33 -13.52 -4.87
CA LEU A 56 2.50 -12.40 -5.80
C LEU A 56 2.49 -12.84 -7.28
N ALA A 57 2.91 -14.07 -7.57
CA ALA A 57 2.88 -14.61 -8.93
C ALA A 57 1.49 -15.10 -9.34
N GLU A 58 0.72 -15.64 -8.40
CA GLU A 58 -0.65 -16.13 -8.63
C GLU A 58 -1.66 -14.99 -8.78
N ASP A 59 -1.54 -13.93 -7.98
CA ASP A 59 -2.47 -12.80 -7.99
C ASP A 59 -1.74 -11.44 -8.19
N PRO A 60 -1.70 -10.92 -9.43
CA PRO A 60 -1.09 -9.61 -9.72
C PRO A 60 -1.80 -8.42 -9.04
N GLU A 61 -3.05 -8.61 -8.63
CA GLU A 61 -3.80 -7.58 -7.91
C GLU A 61 -3.37 -7.52 -6.43
N LEU A 62 -2.63 -8.50 -5.91
CA LEU A 62 -2.22 -8.54 -4.51
C LEU A 62 -1.12 -7.52 -4.21
N THR A 63 -1.33 -6.66 -3.21
CA THR A 63 -0.31 -5.69 -2.79
C THR A 63 0.73 -6.35 -1.88
N MET A 64 1.98 -5.88 -1.88
CA MET A 64 3.05 -6.44 -1.06
C MET A 64 2.72 -6.58 0.45
N PRO A 65 2.09 -5.57 1.11
CA PRO A 65 1.71 -5.71 2.52
C PRO A 65 0.70 -6.84 2.74
N VAL A 66 -0.27 -6.98 1.83
CA VAL A 66 -1.34 -7.98 1.91
C VAL A 66 -0.77 -9.39 1.69
N ALA A 67 0.12 -9.55 0.69
CA ALA A 67 0.81 -10.81 0.43
C ALA A 67 1.65 -11.26 1.63
N ALA A 68 2.29 -10.32 2.34
CA ALA A 68 3.05 -10.61 3.54
C ALA A 68 2.16 -11.15 4.67
N ILE A 69 1.00 -10.52 4.88
CA ILE A 69 0.02 -10.95 5.88
C ILE A 69 -0.50 -12.35 5.55
N GLU A 70 -0.84 -12.60 4.29
CA GLU A 70 -1.34 -13.90 3.86
C GLU A 70 -0.29 -15.00 4.00
N ALA A 71 0.97 -14.72 3.63
CA ALA A 71 2.08 -15.65 3.85
C ALA A 71 2.29 -15.98 5.34
N LEU A 72 2.19 -14.98 6.22
CA LEU A 72 2.27 -15.18 7.67
C LEU A 72 1.10 -16.01 8.20
N ILE A 73 -0.12 -15.80 7.69
CA ILE A 73 -1.30 -16.57 8.10
C ILE A 73 -1.19 -18.03 7.65
N ILE A 74 -0.68 -18.29 6.45
CA ILE A 74 -0.43 -19.66 5.95
C ILE A 74 0.63 -20.35 6.83
N ALA A 75 1.75 -19.68 7.10
CA ALA A 75 2.80 -20.24 7.95
C ALA A 75 2.33 -20.53 9.39
N LEU A 76 1.42 -19.70 9.92
CA LEU A 76 0.77 -19.92 11.22
C LEU A 76 -0.26 -21.05 11.23
N ALA A 77 -0.88 -21.35 10.09
CA ALA A 77 -1.81 -22.48 9.96
C ALA A 77 -1.05 -23.81 9.91
N ASP A 78 0.13 -23.83 9.28
CA ASP A 78 0.97 -25.03 9.15
C ASP A 78 1.79 -25.34 10.41
N THR A 79 2.10 -24.31 11.23
CA THR A 79 2.91 -24.47 12.45
C THR A 79 2.04 -24.49 13.71
N PRO A 80 1.88 -25.65 14.38
CA PRO A 80 1.07 -25.73 15.59
C PRO A 80 1.81 -25.14 16.79
N ALA A 81 1.58 -23.86 17.09
CA ALA A 81 1.96 -23.25 18.38
C ALA A 81 0.93 -23.61 19.46
N THR A 82 1.35 -23.76 20.71
CA THR A 82 0.45 -24.10 21.85
C THR A 82 0.20 -22.92 22.77
N THR A 83 1.05 -21.90 22.71
CA THR A 83 0.97 -20.73 23.58
C THR A 83 0.97 -19.43 22.79
N VAL A 84 0.44 -18.38 23.44
CA VAL A 84 0.43 -17.02 22.89
C VAL A 84 1.85 -16.49 22.67
N SER A 85 2.77 -16.72 23.62
CA SER A 85 4.16 -16.28 23.51
C SER A 85 4.86 -16.92 22.32
N GLU A 86 4.71 -18.24 22.17
CA GLU A 86 5.29 -18.99 21.05
C GLU A 86 4.78 -18.49 19.69
N THR A 87 3.50 -18.12 19.61
CA THR A 87 2.90 -17.56 18.39
C THR A 87 3.47 -16.19 18.06
N LEU A 88 3.61 -15.31 19.05
CA LEU A 88 4.18 -13.98 18.84
C LEU A 88 5.66 -14.07 18.44
N ASP A 89 6.43 -14.94 19.10
CA ASP A 89 7.85 -15.18 18.78
C ASP A 89 8.00 -15.75 17.37
N LEU A 90 7.10 -16.68 16.97
CA LEU A 90 7.08 -17.23 15.62
C LEU A 90 6.79 -16.14 14.57
N VAL A 91 5.77 -15.30 14.78
CA VAL A 91 5.45 -14.21 13.84
C VAL A 91 6.60 -13.21 13.74
N GLN A 92 7.26 -12.87 14.84
CA GLN A 92 8.42 -11.98 14.82
C GLN A 92 9.58 -12.60 14.03
N ASN A 93 9.87 -13.89 14.23
CA ASN A 93 10.91 -14.60 13.51
C ASN A 93 10.62 -14.67 12.00
N LEU A 94 9.39 -15.03 11.61
CA LEU A 94 8.97 -15.07 10.21
C LEU A 94 8.98 -13.69 9.56
N THR A 95 8.54 -12.66 10.29
CA THR A 95 8.60 -11.26 9.85
C THR A 95 10.04 -10.83 9.60
N ALA A 96 10.96 -11.16 10.50
CA ALA A 96 12.38 -10.86 10.34
C ALA A 96 13.00 -11.62 9.15
N GLN A 97 12.58 -12.86 8.89
CA GLN A 97 13.00 -13.61 7.71
C GLN A 97 12.50 -12.95 6.41
N LEU A 98 11.23 -12.54 6.34
CA LEU A 98 10.69 -11.82 5.20
C LEU A 98 11.43 -10.50 4.95
N LYS A 99 11.60 -9.67 6.00
CA LYS A 99 12.26 -8.36 5.89
C LYS A 99 13.72 -8.45 5.41
N ARG A 100 14.43 -9.55 5.70
CA ARG A 100 15.84 -9.75 5.30
C ARG A 100 16.01 -10.22 3.86
N ASN A 101 15.07 -11.03 3.36
CA ASN A 101 15.20 -11.65 2.03
C ASN A 101 14.59 -10.79 0.90
N ILE A 102 13.88 -9.72 1.26
CA ILE A 102 13.23 -8.83 0.29
C ILE A 102 14.03 -7.53 0.21
N PRO A 103 14.51 -7.11 -0.98
CA PRO A 103 15.41 -5.96 -1.11
C PRO A 103 14.83 -4.63 -0.61
N ASN A 104 13.52 -4.41 -0.81
CA ASN A 104 12.80 -3.26 -0.28
C ASN A 104 11.62 -3.72 0.60
N PRO A 105 11.83 -3.88 1.92
CA PRO A 105 10.81 -4.36 2.83
C PRO A 105 9.86 -3.26 3.33
N ILE A 106 9.90 -2.03 2.81
CA ILE A 106 9.14 -0.90 3.39
C ILE A 106 7.63 -1.16 3.30
N SER A 107 7.10 -1.46 2.11
CA SER A 107 5.68 -1.77 1.96
C SER A 107 5.29 -3.03 2.74
N LEU A 108 6.15 -4.05 2.73
CA LEU A 108 5.93 -5.27 3.50
C LEU A 108 5.86 -5.00 5.01
N SER A 109 6.73 -4.12 5.52
CA SER A 109 6.81 -3.77 6.93
C SER A 109 5.50 -3.17 7.43
N ALA A 110 4.83 -2.33 6.63
CA ALA A 110 3.49 -1.82 6.91
C ALA A 110 2.52 -2.97 7.25
N GLY A 111 2.47 -3.99 6.38
CA GLY A 111 1.56 -5.12 6.52
C GLY A 111 1.92 -6.02 7.71
N THR A 112 3.20 -6.34 7.88
CA THR A 112 3.65 -7.18 9.00
C THR A 112 3.40 -6.51 10.34
N ASP A 113 3.64 -5.21 10.44
CA ASP A 113 3.50 -4.47 11.68
C ASP A 113 2.00 -4.32 12.03
N LEU A 114 1.14 -4.03 11.03
CA LEU A 114 -0.32 -4.06 11.20
C LEU A 114 -0.83 -5.42 11.68
N PHE A 115 -0.30 -6.51 11.14
CA PHE A 115 -0.69 -7.85 11.55
C PHE A 115 -0.25 -8.19 12.97
N GLN A 116 0.98 -7.83 13.35
CA GLN A 116 1.45 -7.98 14.74
C GLN A 116 0.57 -7.19 15.71
N GLN A 117 0.20 -5.95 15.38
CA GLN A 117 -0.69 -5.15 16.21
C GLN A 117 -2.11 -5.73 16.30
N TYR A 118 -2.63 -6.26 15.20
CA TYR A 118 -3.91 -6.95 15.18
C TYR A 118 -3.89 -8.19 16.08
N LEU A 119 -2.81 -8.97 16.05
CA LEU A 119 -2.61 -10.11 16.94
C LEU A 119 -2.60 -9.67 18.40
N ILE A 120 -1.75 -8.70 18.76
CA ILE A 120 -1.62 -8.22 20.14
C ILE A 120 -2.96 -7.69 20.67
N SER A 121 -3.66 -6.86 19.89
CA SER A 121 -4.95 -6.29 20.28
C SER A 121 -6.06 -7.34 20.42
N SER A 122 -6.08 -8.35 19.54
CA SER A 122 -7.03 -9.47 19.61
C SER A 122 -6.75 -10.37 20.83
N LEU A 123 -5.49 -10.51 21.22
CA LEU A 123 -5.08 -11.28 22.40
C LEU A 123 -5.33 -10.53 23.72
N GLN A 124 -5.22 -9.19 23.72
CA GLN A 124 -5.44 -8.34 24.91
C GLN A 124 -6.92 -8.03 25.17
N ARG A 125 -7.79 -8.08 24.15
CA ARG A 125 -9.24 -7.91 24.29
C ARG A 125 -9.94 -9.27 24.20
N PRO A 126 -9.93 -10.11 25.24
CA PRO A 126 -10.67 -11.36 25.23
C PRO A 126 -12.18 -11.05 25.29
N THR A 127 -12.81 -10.93 24.13
CA THR A 127 -14.27 -11.03 24.01
C THR A 127 -14.64 -12.50 24.17
N GLY A 128 -14.74 -12.95 25.42
CA GLY A 128 -15.24 -14.26 25.79
C GLY A 128 -14.16 -15.34 25.96
N ASN A 129 -14.56 -16.43 26.59
CA ASN A 129 -13.77 -17.63 26.90
C ASN A 129 -13.30 -18.42 25.66
N GLY A 130 -12.98 -17.75 24.55
CA GLY A 130 -12.51 -18.40 23.34
C GLY A 130 -11.09 -18.92 23.55
N GLY A 131 -10.91 -20.23 23.39
CA GLY A 131 -9.59 -20.84 23.45
C GLY A 131 -8.67 -20.27 22.37
N PHE A 132 -7.35 -20.38 22.58
CA PHE A 132 -6.33 -19.95 21.63
C PHE A 132 -6.55 -20.46 20.18
N GLU A 133 -7.13 -21.66 20.02
CA GLU A 133 -7.51 -22.22 18.71
C GLU A 133 -8.63 -21.44 17.99
N GLU A 134 -9.54 -20.81 18.73
CA GLU A 134 -10.59 -19.97 18.13
C GLU A 134 -9.98 -18.69 17.54
N ILE A 135 -8.98 -18.11 18.21
CA ILE A 135 -8.25 -16.95 17.69
C ILE A 135 -7.48 -17.31 16.42
N ARG A 136 -6.81 -18.47 16.40
CA ARG A 136 -6.15 -18.99 15.19
C ARG A 136 -7.14 -19.17 14.04
N THR A 137 -8.27 -19.82 14.31
CA THR A 137 -9.32 -20.03 13.29
C THR A 137 -9.88 -18.70 12.78
N HIS A 138 -10.10 -17.75 13.69
CA HIS A 138 -10.55 -16.40 13.37
C HIS A 138 -9.52 -15.63 12.53
N LEU A 139 -8.22 -15.78 12.79
CA LEU A 139 -7.15 -15.19 11.97
C LEU A 139 -7.15 -15.73 10.55
N VAL A 140 -7.25 -17.05 10.37
CA VAL A 140 -7.28 -17.67 9.04
C VAL A 140 -8.52 -17.23 8.27
N GLN A 141 -9.69 -17.16 8.92
CA GLN A 141 -10.92 -16.66 8.30
C GLN A 141 -10.82 -15.17 7.95
N ASN A 142 -10.24 -14.36 8.84
CA ASN A 142 -10.08 -12.92 8.61
C ASN A 142 -8.98 -12.58 7.61
N GLY A 143 -8.01 -13.46 7.38
CA GLY A 143 -6.98 -13.28 6.35
C GLY A 143 -7.58 -13.06 4.97
N ARG A 144 -8.57 -13.88 4.59
CA ARG A 144 -9.30 -13.72 3.33
C ARG A 144 -10.07 -12.41 3.28
N LEU A 145 -10.73 -12.06 4.39
CA LEU A 145 -11.45 -10.80 4.51
C LEU A 145 -10.52 -9.59 4.36
N PHE A 146 -9.26 -9.70 4.81
CA PHE A 146 -8.27 -8.65 4.66
C PHE A 146 -7.88 -8.45 3.19
N VAL A 147 -7.65 -9.53 2.44
CA VAL A 147 -7.39 -9.49 1.00
C VAL A 147 -8.55 -8.84 0.24
N GLU A 148 -9.79 -9.26 0.54
CA GLU A 148 -10.99 -8.69 -0.06
C GLU A 148 -11.13 -7.20 0.24
N ARG A 149 -10.92 -6.79 1.51
CA ARG A 149 -10.94 -5.38 1.91
C ARG A 149 -9.86 -4.56 1.21
N ALA A 150 -8.65 -5.09 1.07
CA ALA A 150 -7.57 -4.39 0.38
C ALA A 150 -7.85 -4.21 -1.13
N LYS A 151 -8.54 -5.17 -1.78
CA LYS A 151 -9.03 -5.02 -3.15
C LYS A 151 -10.14 -3.96 -3.22
N ALA A 152 -11.13 -4.04 -2.34
CA ALA A 152 -12.24 -3.08 -2.27
C ALA A 152 -11.77 -1.64 -1.93
N ALA A 153 -10.71 -1.49 -1.13
CA ALA A 153 -10.12 -0.19 -0.81
C ALA A 153 -9.67 0.55 -2.08
N ARG A 154 -9.05 -0.16 -3.04
CA ARG A 154 -8.61 0.44 -4.30
C ARG A 154 -9.77 0.94 -5.16
N GLU A 155 -10.86 0.18 -5.23
CA GLU A 155 -12.09 0.62 -5.92
C GLU A 155 -12.71 1.84 -5.25
N THR A 156 -12.72 1.85 -3.91
CA THR A 156 -13.23 2.97 -3.11
C THR A 156 -12.39 4.23 -3.33
N ILE A 157 -11.07 4.11 -3.32
CA ILE A 157 -10.13 5.21 -3.63
C ILE A 157 -10.35 5.74 -5.04
N ALA A 158 -10.53 4.86 -6.03
CA ALA A 158 -10.83 5.27 -7.40
C ALA A 158 -12.16 6.04 -7.49
N GLY A 159 -13.17 5.58 -6.73
CA GLY A 159 -14.48 6.23 -6.59
C GLY A 159 -14.40 7.66 -6.07
N PHE A 160 -13.57 7.92 -5.06
CA PHE A 160 -13.35 9.28 -4.53
C PHE A 160 -12.41 10.11 -5.41
N GLY A 161 -11.32 9.50 -5.85
CA GLY A 161 -10.24 10.18 -6.58
C GLY A 161 -10.66 10.71 -7.95
N LYS A 162 -11.65 10.08 -8.61
CA LYS A 162 -12.16 10.55 -9.91
C LYS A 162 -12.68 11.99 -9.90
N HIS A 163 -13.18 12.47 -8.75
CA HIS A 163 -13.72 13.83 -8.62
C HIS A 163 -12.64 14.93 -8.66
N PHE A 164 -11.37 14.56 -8.49
CA PHE A 164 -10.26 15.49 -8.64
C PHE A 164 -9.90 15.77 -10.11
N ILE A 165 -10.29 14.88 -11.03
CA ILE A 165 -10.02 15.04 -12.45
C ILE A 165 -11.17 15.82 -13.10
N ARG A 166 -10.86 17.00 -13.62
CA ARG A 166 -11.84 17.88 -14.29
C ARG A 166 -11.73 17.78 -15.81
N ASP A 167 -12.79 18.16 -16.52
CA ASP A 167 -12.76 18.26 -17.98
C ASP A 167 -11.64 19.22 -18.44
N GLY A 168 -10.86 18.80 -19.43
CA GLY A 168 -9.69 19.52 -19.94
C GLY A 168 -8.40 19.36 -19.12
N SER A 169 -8.40 18.55 -18.06
CA SER A 169 -7.20 18.35 -17.23
C SER A 169 -6.09 17.62 -17.98
N THR A 170 -4.84 17.97 -17.68
CA THR A 170 -3.65 17.21 -18.10
C THR A 170 -2.97 16.68 -16.85
N VAL A 171 -3.06 15.36 -16.67
CA VAL A 171 -2.55 14.65 -15.50
C VAL A 171 -1.13 14.16 -15.78
N LEU A 172 -0.23 14.34 -14.82
CA LEU A 172 1.11 13.74 -14.83
C LEU A 172 1.22 12.65 -13.76
N THR A 173 1.83 11.51 -14.11
CA THR A 173 2.10 10.39 -13.19
C THR A 173 3.50 9.84 -13.38
N ASN A 174 4.11 9.36 -12.30
CA ASN A 174 5.42 8.70 -12.31
C ASN A 174 5.28 7.18 -12.24
N GLY A 175 5.83 6.47 -13.23
CA GLY A 175 5.81 5.01 -13.29
C GLY A 175 4.40 4.41 -13.34
N GLY A 176 4.32 3.12 -12.99
CA GLY A 176 3.08 2.38 -12.87
C GLY A 176 2.60 2.35 -11.43
N SER A 177 1.32 2.64 -11.20
CA SER A 177 0.68 2.41 -9.91
C SER A 177 -0.71 1.84 -10.15
N ARG A 178 -1.01 0.72 -9.51
CA ARG A 178 -2.31 0.05 -9.60
C ARG A 178 -3.45 0.96 -9.16
N VAL A 179 -3.28 1.69 -8.05
CA VAL A 179 -4.32 2.58 -7.51
C VAL A 179 -4.54 3.80 -8.39
N VAL A 180 -3.46 4.40 -8.91
CA VAL A 180 -3.55 5.52 -9.86
C VAL A 180 -4.19 5.05 -11.17
N GLY A 181 -3.82 3.87 -11.67
CA GLY A 181 -4.43 3.24 -12.83
C GLY A 181 -5.94 3.05 -12.67
N SER A 182 -6.38 2.49 -11.53
CA SER A 182 -7.81 2.33 -11.22
C SER A 182 -8.54 3.67 -11.10
N LEU A 183 -7.93 4.68 -10.48
CA LEU A 183 -8.47 6.04 -10.40
C LEU A 183 -8.69 6.64 -11.79
N LEU A 184 -7.67 6.57 -12.66
CA LEU A 184 -7.75 7.12 -14.01
C LEU A 184 -8.77 6.37 -14.88
N LYS A 185 -8.86 5.04 -14.75
CA LYS A 185 -9.89 4.22 -15.42
C LYS A 185 -11.28 4.63 -14.96
N SER A 186 -11.49 4.75 -13.64
CA SER A 186 -12.78 5.19 -13.08
C SER A 186 -13.15 6.60 -13.52
N ALA A 187 -12.18 7.51 -13.67
CA ALA A 187 -12.41 8.84 -14.20
C ALA A 187 -12.79 8.85 -15.69
N ALA A 188 -12.22 7.96 -16.50
CA ALA A 188 -12.57 7.80 -17.92
C ALA A 188 -13.98 7.23 -18.13
N GLU A 189 -14.41 6.34 -17.25
CA GLU A 189 -15.74 5.72 -17.27
C GLU A 189 -16.81 6.61 -16.62
N SER A 190 -16.41 7.63 -15.86
CA SER A 190 -17.34 8.52 -15.16
C SER A 190 -17.92 9.61 -16.04
N GLU A 191 -19.18 9.93 -15.77
CA GLU A 191 -19.87 11.04 -16.41
C GLU A 191 -19.32 12.40 -15.97
N ASN A 192 -19.27 13.33 -16.91
CA ASN A 192 -18.88 14.71 -16.65
C ASN A 192 -19.93 15.45 -15.80
N ALA A 193 -19.53 16.59 -15.23
CA ALA A 193 -20.40 17.44 -14.42
C ALA A 193 -21.66 17.95 -15.14
N SER A 194 -21.74 17.79 -16.47
CA SER A 194 -22.89 18.18 -17.30
C SER A 194 -23.84 17.01 -17.62
N GLY A 195 -23.57 15.79 -17.12
CA GLY A 195 -24.37 14.58 -17.37
C GLY A 195 -24.40 14.16 -18.84
N ARG A 196 -23.45 14.63 -19.64
CA ARG A 196 -23.39 14.40 -21.10
C ARG A 196 -22.01 13.91 -21.50
N GLY A 197 -21.74 12.64 -21.22
CA GLY A 197 -20.55 11.92 -21.66
C GLY A 197 -19.41 11.90 -20.64
N SER A 198 -18.33 11.20 -20.98
CA SER A 198 -17.17 10.99 -20.12
C SER A 198 -16.36 12.28 -19.87
N ILE A 199 -15.62 12.32 -18.76
CA ILE A 199 -14.64 13.37 -18.48
C ILE A 199 -13.53 13.31 -19.53
N ARG A 200 -13.24 14.42 -20.23
CA ARG A 200 -12.14 14.46 -21.19
C ARG A 200 -10.89 14.98 -20.50
N PHE A 201 -9.86 14.16 -20.41
CA PHE A 201 -8.58 14.53 -19.84
C PHE A 201 -7.46 13.85 -20.63
N LYS A 202 -6.24 14.32 -20.43
CA LYS A 202 -5.03 13.74 -21.00
C LYS A 202 -4.13 13.25 -19.88
N VAL A 203 -3.36 12.20 -20.14
CA VAL A 203 -2.41 11.66 -19.16
C VAL A 203 -1.01 11.61 -19.76
N ILE A 204 -0.03 12.01 -18.95
CA ILE A 204 1.39 11.91 -19.25
C ILE A 204 1.99 10.92 -18.26
N TYR A 205 2.53 9.82 -18.76
CA TYR A 205 3.29 8.85 -17.97
C TYR A 205 4.78 9.12 -18.10
N VAL A 206 5.46 9.24 -16.97
CA VAL A 206 6.92 9.20 -16.89
C VAL A 206 7.36 7.75 -16.76
N VAL A 207 8.17 7.28 -17.70
CA VAL A 207 8.68 5.90 -17.73
C VAL A 207 10.20 5.89 -17.81
N SER A 208 10.83 4.90 -17.21
CA SER A 208 12.29 4.80 -17.12
C SER A 208 12.94 4.27 -18.41
N GLY A 209 12.17 3.58 -19.25
CA GLY A 209 12.64 2.84 -20.42
C GLY A 209 13.08 1.40 -20.10
N VAL A 210 12.95 0.97 -18.85
CA VAL A 210 13.28 -0.40 -18.40
C VAL A 210 12.00 -1.23 -18.37
N GLU A 211 11.88 -2.20 -19.28
CA GLU A 211 10.63 -2.97 -19.51
C GLU A 211 10.05 -3.58 -18.22
N LYS A 212 10.89 -4.14 -17.35
CA LYS A 212 10.46 -4.76 -16.08
C LYS A 212 9.83 -3.74 -15.12
N MET A 213 10.43 -2.56 -14.98
CA MET A 213 9.94 -1.48 -14.10
C MET A 213 8.69 -0.80 -14.66
N ASP A 214 8.61 -0.71 -15.99
CA ASP A 214 7.56 0.01 -16.68
C ASP A 214 6.36 -0.88 -17.04
N LYS A 215 6.39 -2.20 -16.78
CA LYS A 215 5.31 -3.14 -17.13
C LYS A 215 3.94 -2.65 -16.62
N GLU A 216 3.85 -2.30 -15.35
CA GLU A 216 2.60 -1.76 -14.76
C GLU A 216 2.18 -0.43 -15.40
N ALA A 217 3.12 0.41 -15.82
CA ALA A 217 2.81 1.64 -16.53
C ALA A 217 2.23 1.32 -17.92
N GLN A 218 2.86 0.39 -18.65
CA GLN A 218 2.40 -0.03 -19.99
C GLN A 218 1.00 -0.64 -19.95
N ASP A 219 0.71 -1.50 -18.98
CA ASP A 219 -0.63 -2.09 -18.81
C ASP A 219 -1.69 -1.01 -18.55
N ASN A 220 -1.37 -0.01 -17.73
CA ASN A 220 -2.25 1.12 -17.48
C ASN A 220 -2.41 2.02 -18.71
N ILE A 221 -1.33 2.29 -19.45
CA ILE A 221 -1.36 3.07 -20.69
C ILE A 221 -2.25 2.38 -21.73
N ALA A 222 -2.10 1.06 -21.91
CA ALA A 222 -2.91 0.27 -22.83
C ALA A 222 -4.40 0.33 -22.46
N ALA A 223 -4.72 0.10 -21.18
CA ALA A 223 -6.10 0.13 -20.69
C ALA A 223 -6.76 1.51 -20.78
N LEU A 224 -5.99 2.60 -20.65
CA LEU A 224 -6.48 3.97 -20.83
C LEU A 224 -6.70 4.31 -22.30
N ARG A 225 -5.79 3.88 -23.18
CA ARG A 225 -5.93 4.07 -24.64
C ARG A 225 -7.12 3.30 -25.21
N GLU A 226 -7.39 2.09 -24.70
CA GLU A 226 -8.58 1.31 -25.06
C GLU A 226 -9.90 2.04 -24.69
N ARG A 227 -9.84 2.94 -23.70
CA ARG A 227 -10.96 3.78 -23.25
C ARG A 227 -10.95 5.18 -23.88
N ASP A 228 -10.26 5.34 -25.01
CA ASP A 228 -10.15 6.59 -25.77
C ASP A 228 -9.54 7.78 -24.97
N VAL A 229 -8.76 7.50 -23.92
CA VAL A 229 -8.01 8.54 -23.20
C VAL A 229 -6.69 8.82 -23.91
N PRO A 230 -6.38 10.07 -24.29
CA PRO A 230 -5.08 10.42 -24.86
C PRO A 230 -3.95 10.27 -23.83
N VAL A 231 -3.03 9.35 -24.09
CA VAL A 231 -1.88 9.07 -23.21
C VAL A 231 -0.54 9.29 -23.92
N ALA A 232 0.26 10.21 -23.38
CA ALA A 232 1.65 10.45 -23.78
C ALA A 232 2.61 9.76 -22.81
N VAL A 233 3.75 9.32 -23.34
CA VAL A 233 4.83 8.67 -22.57
C VAL A 233 6.09 9.51 -22.73
N ILE A 234 6.75 9.84 -21.63
CA ILE A 234 7.94 10.69 -21.60
C ILE A 234 9.05 10.06 -20.77
N ALA A 235 10.29 10.45 -21.06
CA ALA A 235 11.44 10.11 -20.24
C ALA A 235 11.46 10.94 -18.93
N PRO A 236 12.14 10.47 -17.86
CA PRO A 236 12.20 11.18 -16.58
C PRO A 236 12.86 12.56 -16.69
N THR A 237 13.80 12.71 -17.62
CA THR A 237 14.48 13.98 -17.91
C THR A 237 13.55 15.04 -18.51
N SER A 238 12.39 14.65 -19.05
CA SER A 238 11.46 15.55 -19.74
C SER A 238 10.37 16.12 -18.83
N VAL A 239 10.35 15.73 -17.54
CA VAL A 239 9.31 16.13 -16.58
C VAL A 239 9.22 17.66 -16.45
N ALA A 240 10.36 18.34 -16.32
CA ALA A 240 10.39 19.79 -16.19
C ALA A 240 9.84 20.51 -17.43
N TYR A 241 10.05 19.96 -18.62
CA TYR A 241 9.58 20.54 -19.88
C TYR A 241 8.05 20.47 -20.01
N VAL A 242 7.44 19.35 -19.63
CA VAL A 242 5.99 19.16 -19.78
C VAL A 242 5.17 19.82 -18.67
N MET A 243 5.79 20.14 -17.53
CA MET A 243 5.11 20.58 -16.31
C MET A 243 4.28 21.87 -16.51
N ASP A 244 4.65 22.75 -17.44
CA ASP A 244 3.88 23.96 -17.77
C ASP A 244 2.44 23.61 -18.24
N GLY A 245 2.33 22.60 -19.11
CA GLY A 245 1.06 22.10 -19.64
C GLY A 245 0.29 21.16 -18.71
N VAL A 246 0.89 20.75 -17.59
CA VAL A 246 0.26 19.87 -16.60
C VAL A 246 -0.65 20.68 -15.68
N THR A 247 -1.81 20.13 -15.34
CA THR A 247 -2.75 20.75 -14.40
C THR A 247 -2.59 20.21 -12.97
N GLN A 248 -2.27 18.92 -12.83
CA GLN A 248 -2.10 18.26 -11.55
C GLN A 248 -1.29 16.96 -11.69
N CYS A 249 -0.63 16.55 -10.61
CA CYS A 249 0.14 15.31 -10.56
C CYS A 249 -0.55 14.28 -9.65
N PHE A 250 -0.56 13.02 -10.05
CA PHE A 250 -0.97 11.90 -9.22
C PHE A 250 0.16 10.88 -9.14
N VAL A 251 0.48 10.40 -7.95
CA VAL A 251 1.47 9.34 -7.73
C VAL A 251 0.94 8.27 -6.81
N GLY A 252 1.42 7.04 -7.02
CA GLY A 252 1.27 5.99 -6.02
C GLY A 252 2.31 6.14 -4.90
N ALA A 253 2.03 5.51 -3.77
CA ALA A 253 3.01 5.28 -2.71
C ALA A 253 3.17 3.78 -2.44
N GLU A 254 4.41 3.40 -2.09
CA GLU A 254 4.73 2.08 -1.53
C GLU A 254 4.57 2.07 -0.01
N GLY A 255 4.88 3.20 0.62
CA GLY A 255 4.65 3.46 2.04
C GLY A 255 4.33 4.93 2.31
N VAL A 256 3.50 5.18 3.31
CA VAL A 256 3.26 6.53 3.85
C VAL A 256 3.83 6.58 5.26
N VAL A 257 4.72 7.52 5.52
CA VAL A 257 5.47 7.62 6.79
C VAL A 257 4.74 8.50 7.82
N GLU A 258 5.21 8.48 9.07
CA GLU A 258 4.52 9.11 10.21
C GLU A 258 4.28 10.63 10.04
N ASN A 259 5.20 11.33 9.41
CA ASN A 259 5.06 12.77 9.14
C ASN A 259 4.17 13.10 7.93
N GLY A 260 3.56 12.09 7.31
CA GLY A 260 2.73 12.22 6.11
C GLY A 260 3.52 12.38 4.81
N GLY A 261 4.85 12.24 4.86
CA GLY A 261 5.65 12.03 3.66
C GLY A 261 5.38 10.67 3.02
N ILE A 262 5.89 10.44 1.83
CA ILE A 262 5.71 9.18 1.11
C ILE A 262 7.03 8.58 0.68
N ILE A 263 7.03 7.27 0.55
CA ILE A 263 8.11 6.50 -0.05
C ILE A 263 7.53 5.87 -1.32
N SER A 264 8.17 6.13 -2.44
CA SER A 264 7.71 5.66 -3.75
C SER A 264 8.90 5.47 -4.68
N ARG A 265 8.62 5.03 -5.91
CA ARG A 265 9.66 4.80 -6.93
C ARG A 265 10.51 6.05 -7.16
N MET A 266 11.78 5.82 -7.48
CA MET A 266 12.72 6.88 -7.84
C MET A 266 12.14 7.88 -8.85
N GLY A 267 12.37 9.17 -8.59
CA GLY A 267 11.91 10.28 -9.41
C GLY A 267 10.60 10.91 -8.92
N THR A 268 9.94 10.31 -7.94
CA THR A 268 8.71 10.86 -7.33
C THR A 268 9.02 12.16 -6.59
N TYR A 269 10.11 12.20 -5.82
CA TYR A 269 10.55 13.43 -5.15
C TYR A 269 10.91 14.53 -6.15
N GLN A 270 11.60 14.19 -7.25
CA GLN A 270 11.96 15.15 -8.30
C GLN A 270 10.71 15.79 -8.93
N MET A 271 9.70 14.98 -9.23
CA MET A 271 8.43 15.45 -9.76
C MET A 271 7.69 16.34 -8.74
N ALA A 272 7.71 15.99 -7.46
CA ALA A 272 7.06 16.75 -6.39
C ALA A 272 7.69 18.15 -6.21
N VAL A 273 9.02 18.24 -6.26
CA VAL A 273 9.76 19.51 -6.21
C VAL A 273 9.39 20.41 -7.40
N LEU A 274 9.36 19.84 -8.61
CA LEU A 274 9.01 20.58 -9.83
C LEU A 274 7.54 21.04 -9.82
N ALA A 275 6.63 20.18 -9.37
CA ALA A 275 5.20 20.51 -9.23
C ALA A 275 5.02 21.69 -8.26
N LYS A 276 5.67 21.65 -7.10
CA LYS A 276 5.63 22.74 -6.12
C LYS A 276 6.19 24.04 -6.67
N ALA A 277 7.33 23.99 -7.37
CA ALA A 277 7.96 25.17 -7.97
C ALA A 277 7.07 25.86 -9.02
N MET A 278 6.27 25.08 -9.76
CA MET A 278 5.33 25.59 -10.77
C MET A 278 3.90 25.77 -10.24
N GLY A 279 3.68 25.65 -8.92
CA GLY A 279 2.37 25.84 -8.29
C GLY A 279 1.31 24.81 -8.73
N LYS A 280 1.73 23.62 -9.15
CA LYS A 280 0.84 22.51 -9.55
C LYS A 280 0.56 21.62 -8.33
N PRO A 281 -0.71 21.23 -8.07
CA PRO A 281 -1.03 20.33 -6.98
C PRO A 281 -0.45 18.94 -7.23
N PHE A 282 0.07 18.33 -6.17
CA PHE A 282 0.67 17.00 -6.17
C PHE A 282 -0.09 16.10 -5.21
N TYR A 283 -0.87 15.17 -5.77
CA TYR A 283 -1.69 14.24 -5.00
C TYR A 283 -1.05 12.86 -4.94
N VAL A 284 -1.12 12.26 -3.76
CA VAL A 284 -0.70 10.89 -3.55
C VAL A 284 -1.95 10.03 -3.45
N VAL A 285 -1.92 8.86 -4.08
CA VAL A 285 -3.01 7.89 -4.03
C VAL A 285 -2.45 6.62 -3.39
N SER A 286 -2.95 6.26 -2.21
CA SER A 286 -2.46 5.12 -1.43
C SER A 286 -3.55 4.53 -0.57
N GLU A 287 -3.48 3.23 -0.36
CA GLU A 287 -4.30 2.51 0.61
C GLU A 287 -3.79 2.73 2.04
N SER A 288 -4.68 2.67 3.04
CA SER A 288 -4.31 2.91 4.45
C SER A 288 -3.41 1.81 5.03
N HIS A 289 -3.48 0.59 4.51
CA HIS A 289 -2.63 -0.54 4.92
C HIS A 289 -1.16 -0.44 4.47
N LYS A 290 -0.76 0.67 3.84
CA LYS A 290 0.63 1.03 3.52
C LYS A 290 1.21 2.08 4.47
N PHE A 291 0.50 2.45 5.53
CA PHE A 291 1.01 3.41 6.51
C PHE A 291 2.04 2.72 7.41
N VAL A 292 3.25 3.27 7.50
CA VAL A 292 4.41 2.69 8.18
C VAL A 292 4.81 3.57 9.36
N ARG A 293 5.15 2.94 10.50
CA ARG A 293 5.85 3.62 11.61
C ARG A 293 7.33 3.82 11.27
N LEU A 294 7.59 4.79 10.41
CA LEU A 294 8.92 5.24 10.06
C LEU A 294 8.90 6.77 10.04
N TYR A 295 9.98 7.40 10.50
CA TYR A 295 10.16 8.84 10.48
C TYR A 295 11.50 9.17 9.82
N PRO A 296 11.56 9.23 8.47
CA PRO A 296 12.79 9.55 7.77
C PRO A 296 13.14 11.04 7.93
N ILE A 297 14.37 11.34 8.32
CA ILE A 297 14.88 12.72 8.39
C ILE A 297 15.30 13.21 7.00
N GLY A 298 15.66 12.29 6.09
CA GLY A 298 16.08 12.60 4.73
C GLY A 298 16.05 11.39 3.80
N GLN A 299 16.58 11.55 2.58
CA GLN A 299 16.53 10.52 1.52
C GLN A 299 17.25 9.22 1.86
N GLN A 300 18.27 9.28 2.73
CA GLN A 300 19.09 8.13 3.10
C GLN A 300 18.57 7.40 4.35
N ASP A 301 17.64 8.02 5.08
CA ASP A 301 17.15 7.52 6.38
C ASP A 301 15.88 6.65 6.20
N LEU A 302 15.97 5.65 5.34
CA LEU A 302 14.84 4.77 4.99
C LEU A 302 14.93 3.38 5.64
N GLY A 303 16.01 3.12 6.39
CA GLY A 303 16.26 1.80 6.99
C GLY A 303 16.51 0.71 5.96
N ILE A 304 16.87 1.08 4.73
CA ILE A 304 17.20 0.16 3.62
C ILE A 304 18.52 0.54 2.97
N GLU A 305 19.31 -0.47 2.61
CA GLU A 305 20.54 -0.28 1.85
C GLU A 305 20.21 -0.23 0.35
N GLN A 306 20.39 0.95 -0.25
CA GLN A 306 20.17 1.17 -1.68
C GLN A 306 21.47 1.58 -2.35
N ASN A 307 21.94 0.80 -3.32
CA ASN A 307 23.18 1.07 -4.05
C ASN A 307 22.92 2.00 -5.25
N VAL A 308 22.39 3.21 -4.98
CA VAL A 308 22.05 4.20 -6.02
C VAL A 308 23.29 4.93 -6.54
N VAL A 309 24.26 5.18 -5.68
CA VAL A 309 25.49 5.92 -6.01
C VAL A 309 26.68 5.00 -5.76
N GLU A 310 27.35 4.59 -6.84
CA GLU A 310 28.55 3.78 -6.78
C GLU A 310 29.74 4.56 -7.35
N PHE A 311 30.72 4.87 -6.50
CA PHE A 311 31.93 5.54 -6.91
C PHE A 311 32.95 4.52 -7.43
N ARG A 312 33.30 4.60 -8.71
CA ARG A 312 34.32 3.74 -9.32
C ARG A 312 35.50 4.58 -9.81
N THR A 313 36.72 4.09 -9.60
CA THR A 313 37.95 4.64 -10.19
C THR A 313 38.55 3.66 -11.18
N SER A 314 39.34 4.14 -12.14
CA SER A 314 40.02 3.27 -13.13
C SER A 314 41.04 2.30 -12.53
N ARG A 315 41.37 2.42 -11.24
CA ARG A 315 42.29 1.54 -10.51
C ARG A 315 41.57 0.55 -9.59
N GLY A 316 40.26 0.69 -9.39
CA GLY A 316 39.47 -0.26 -8.61
C GLY A 316 39.37 -1.58 -9.36
N LYS A 317 39.98 -2.64 -8.82
CA LYS A 317 39.65 -4.01 -9.24
C LYS A 317 38.21 -4.31 -8.83
N GLU A 318 37.47 -5.00 -9.70
CA GLU A 318 36.20 -5.64 -9.35
C GLU A 318 36.46 -6.64 -8.21
N GLY A 319 36.26 -6.24 -6.94
CA GLY A 319 36.44 -7.16 -5.82
C GLY A 319 36.60 -6.59 -4.42
N ASP A 320 36.97 -5.32 -4.22
CA ASP A 320 37.16 -4.76 -2.87
C ASP A 320 36.07 -3.72 -2.55
N VAL A 321 34.96 -4.18 -1.96
CA VAL A 321 34.00 -3.32 -1.26
C VAL A 321 34.01 -3.73 0.21
N HIS A 322 34.99 -3.20 0.93
CA HIS A 322 34.92 -2.95 2.36
C HIS A 322 35.87 -1.78 2.64
N GLU A 323 35.41 -0.55 2.42
CA GLU A 323 36.02 0.61 3.08
C GLU A 323 35.18 0.91 4.32
N ASP A 324 35.70 0.44 5.45
CA ASP A 324 35.25 0.80 6.78
C ASP A 324 35.31 2.32 6.93
N HIS A 325 34.16 2.96 7.16
CA HIS A 325 34.11 4.32 7.65
C HIS A 325 34.51 4.34 9.14
N GLU A 326 35.81 4.19 9.43
CA GLU A 326 36.38 4.65 10.71
C GLU A 326 36.51 6.17 10.67
N ALA A 327 35.41 6.87 10.96
CA ALA A 327 35.47 8.25 11.39
C ALA A 327 36.03 8.30 12.82
N ASN A 328 37.24 8.85 12.97
CA ASN A 328 37.90 9.30 14.20
C ASN A 328 36.96 9.32 15.43
N ARG A 329 37.04 8.27 16.26
CA ARG A 329 36.57 8.32 17.65
C ARG A 329 37.76 8.69 18.51
N ASP A 330 37.69 9.91 19.04
CA ASP A 330 38.48 10.41 20.15
C ASP A 330 38.39 9.42 21.33
N GLU A 331 39.54 9.10 21.91
CA GLU A 331 39.71 8.03 22.88
C GLU A 331 39.03 8.32 24.23
N GLY A 332 38.30 7.32 24.72
CA GLY A 332 38.27 7.04 26.16
C GLY A 332 36.90 6.78 26.76
N VAL A 333 36.39 5.54 26.68
CA VAL A 333 35.90 4.78 27.84
C VAL A 333 35.86 3.28 27.49
N ALA A 334 36.22 2.44 28.47
CA ALA A 334 36.46 1.01 28.36
C ALA A 334 35.22 0.12 28.10
N ASP A 335 35.51 -1.05 27.52
CA ASP A 335 34.70 -2.24 27.21
C ASP A 335 33.41 -2.48 28.00
N MET A 336 32.31 -2.73 27.26
CA MET A 336 31.39 -3.86 27.52
C MET A 336 30.88 -4.43 26.20
N ASP A 337 31.05 -5.74 26.10
CA ASP A 337 30.67 -6.69 25.05
C ASP A 337 29.16 -6.66 24.73
N ASP A 338 28.80 -6.42 23.46
CA ASP A 338 27.56 -6.92 22.87
C ASP A 338 27.75 -7.18 21.36
N GLY A 339 27.96 -8.46 21.04
CA GLY A 339 28.01 -8.96 19.68
C GLY A 339 26.65 -8.93 19.01
N SER A 340 26.35 -7.83 18.31
CA SER A 340 25.32 -7.80 17.27
C SER A 340 25.96 -7.52 15.91
N GLY A 341 26.37 -8.60 15.24
CA GLY A 341 26.85 -8.54 13.87
C GLY A 341 25.78 -7.89 12.98
N ALA A 342 26.13 -6.80 12.32
CA ALA A 342 25.37 -6.21 11.23
C ALA A 342 25.16 -7.27 10.15
N LYS A 343 23.97 -7.87 10.12
CA LYS A 343 23.61 -8.90 9.14
C LYS A 343 23.13 -8.19 7.88
N SER A 344 23.97 -8.24 6.86
CA SER A 344 23.76 -7.81 5.48
C SER A 344 22.30 -8.01 5.04
N MET A 345 21.59 -6.91 4.83
CA MET A 345 20.40 -6.90 4.00
C MET A 345 20.81 -7.15 2.55
N VAL A 346 19.95 -7.78 1.75
CA VAL A 346 20.17 -7.86 0.30
C VAL A 346 20.03 -6.43 -0.24
N PRO A 347 21.07 -5.86 -0.88
CA PRO A 347 20.98 -4.49 -1.37
C PRO A 347 19.88 -4.38 -2.42
N ALA A 348 19.06 -3.33 -2.32
CA ALA A 348 18.09 -3.00 -3.35
C ALA A 348 18.82 -2.80 -4.69
N GLN A 349 18.48 -3.61 -5.69
CA GLN A 349 18.94 -3.39 -7.06
C GLN A 349 18.39 -2.04 -7.53
N ALA A 350 19.07 -1.37 -8.48
CA ALA A 350 18.65 -0.06 -8.99
C ALA A 350 17.19 -0.03 -9.51
N GLU A 351 16.63 -1.20 -9.85
CA GLU A 351 15.24 -1.38 -10.29
C GLU A 351 14.19 -1.29 -9.17
N ASP A 352 14.56 -1.57 -7.91
CA ASP A 352 13.68 -1.53 -6.73
C ASP A 352 13.95 -0.30 -5.84
N ALA A 353 14.79 0.62 -6.32
CA ALA A 353 15.14 1.82 -5.59
C ALA A 353 13.94 2.74 -5.41
N VAL A 354 13.90 3.40 -4.26
CA VAL A 354 12.85 4.32 -3.83
C VAL A 354 13.41 5.63 -3.35
N ASP A 355 12.62 6.69 -3.49
CA ASP A 355 12.87 7.99 -2.91
C ASP A 355 11.81 8.35 -1.87
N TYR A 356 12.19 9.29 -1.00
CA TYR A 356 11.32 9.87 0.00
C TYR A 356 10.81 11.23 -0.49
N THR A 357 9.51 11.46 -0.46
CA THR A 357 8.93 12.78 -0.72
C THR A 357 8.43 13.37 0.60
N PRO A 358 9.04 14.46 1.08
CA PRO A 358 8.60 15.17 2.27
C PRO A 358 7.17 15.72 2.17
N PRO A 359 6.46 15.85 3.29
CA PRO A 359 5.05 16.25 3.32
C PRO A 359 4.77 17.64 2.76
N GLU A 360 5.72 18.58 2.76
CA GLU A 360 5.54 19.95 2.27
C GLU A 360 5.29 20.07 0.75
N TYR A 361 5.64 19.02 0.01
CA TYR A 361 5.38 18.91 -1.43
C TYR A 361 4.03 18.26 -1.73
N ILE A 362 3.42 17.60 -0.75
CA ILE A 362 2.18 16.84 -0.93
C ILE A 362 0.98 17.75 -0.67
N SER A 363 0.09 17.84 -1.66
CA SER A 363 -1.15 18.61 -1.55
C SER A 363 -2.27 17.84 -0.82
N GLY A 364 -2.26 16.52 -0.92
CA GLY A 364 -3.19 15.64 -0.21
C GLY A 364 -2.95 14.17 -0.56
N ILE A 365 -3.34 13.29 0.36
CA ILE A 365 -3.25 11.83 0.22
C ILE A 365 -4.66 11.28 0.13
N ILE A 366 -4.98 10.65 -1.00
CA ILE A 366 -6.29 10.07 -1.28
C ILE A 366 -6.27 8.61 -0.84
N THR A 367 -7.10 8.30 0.15
CA THR A 367 -7.27 6.97 0.75
C THR A 367 -8.74 6.54 0.68
N GLU A 368 -9.04 5.31 1.08
CA GLU A 368 -10.41 4.78 1.16
C GLU A 368 -11.26 5.49 2.21
N SER A 369 -10.63 6.10 3.22
CA SER A 369 -11.28 6.92 4.25
C SER A 369 -11.53 8.36 3.80
N GLY A 370 -11.08 8.72 2.60
CA GLY A 370 -11.16 10.05 2.02
C GLY A 370 -9.80 10.70 1.85
N VAL A 371 -9.82 12.02 1.74
CA VAL A 371 -8.62 12.82 1.45
C VAL A 371 -8.03 13.31 2.76
N LEU A 372 -6.80 12.87 3.02
CA LEU A 372 -6.04 13.24 4.20
C LEU A 372 -5.02 14.32 3.85
N LEU A 373 -4.86 15.29 4.75
CA LEU A 373 -3.68 16.15 4.73
C LEU A 373 -2.51 15.36 5.34
N PRO A 374 -1.25 15.68 4.99
CA PRO A 374 -0.09 14.99 5.56
C PRO A 374 -0.09 14.97 7.10
N SER A 375 -0.55 16.04 7.75
CA SER A 375 -0.67 16.12 9.22
C SER A 375 -1.71 15.18 9.82
N ALA A 376 -2.71 14.75 9.05
CA ALA A 376 -3.75 13.82 9.52
C ALA A 376 -3.26 12.35 9.52
N VAL A 377 -2.19 12.04 8.79
CA VAL A 377 -1.63 10.68 8.73
C VAL A 377 -1.16 10.21 10.10
N SER A 378 -0.53 11.10 10.88
CA SER A 378 -0.10 10.76 12.24
C SER A 378 -1.29 10.41 13.15
N GLU A 379 -2.44 11.06 12.98
CA GLU A 379 -3.65 10.74 13.76
C GLU A 379 -4.21 9.37 13.41
N GLU A 380 -4.23 9.01 12.12
CA GLU A 380 -4.64 7.68 11.66
C GLU A 380 -3.70 6.59 12.17
N LEU A 381 -2.39 6.83 12.14
CA LEU A 381 -1.42 5.91 12.73
C LEU A 381 -1.65 5.76 14.24
N ILE A 382 -1.84 6.86 14.98
CA ILE A 382 -2.11 6.77 16.43
C ILE A 382 -3.33 5.88 16.72
N LYS A 383 -4.43 6.01 15.96
CA LYS A 383 -5.64 5.18 16.12
C LYS A 383 -5.41 3.68 15.87
N ILE A 384 -4.43 3.34 15.03
CA ILE A 384 -4.08 1.95 14.72
C ILE A 384 -3.23 1.35 15.86
N TRP A 385 -2.33 2.16 16.42
CA TRP A 385 -1.31 1.70 17.37
C TRP A 385 -1.72 1.82 18.85
N PHE A 386 -2.68 2.69 19.18
CA PHE A 386 -3.16 2.97 20.54
C PHE A 386 -4.69 3.01 20.58
#